data_AF-A0A2E8RWC3-F1
#
_entry.id   AF-A0A2E8RWC3-F1
#
_cell.length_a   1.000
_cell.length_b   1.000
_cell.length_c   1.000
_cell.angle_alpha   90.00
_cell.angle_beta   90.00
_cell.angle_gamma   90.00
#
_symmetry.space_group_name_H-M   'P 1'
#
loop_
_entity.id
_entity.type
_entity.pdbx_description
1 polymer ?
#
loop_
_entity_poly.entity_id
_entity_poly.type
_entity_poly.pdbx_seq_one_letter_code
_entity_poly.pdbx_strand_id
1 'polypeptide(L)'
;MNKPWIPSKNELTGIGLAVLMGLLAFGLGSAIKPHTAYVSDVIIAIFLGILVLNTPLSRWIGLGARTDRDMDYYERGLRYTGKWVLRLAIILMGLKIQTDLFDAEQAQMVLTILLFALPCAFFLTHVASHRLGLRRELGDLLSIGSMICGASAINALSPVIYARRRDQGLAITAVFLFSILALASFYPAAQALGLSDEYGGLWAGLAVNDLSSSIAVGSQFSEEGAIIATAAKSVRIMLLGPLLIMFSLLRPTRRGRDPDQKSPSLLSHFPKFILGYFLLFGVRAWGDATFGDMAEWQAVLDANSVLVKLLILAVCAGIGLQIHIDTIIELGWKAVVAGGMAALGVAGLSLIMLVGFAHDAPTTSVLAGSSGLLMSYLLYRVTASGKAAHRPLLKRLKEGAPLSIREAVTLLEYHDEQDSLKPATYTAILRQLYPAIGELQPLREGELLPPIRYRRLIYWESQSNNGSLVGVLWAPGAQAHIHSHGHNGLGKLIEGRIEMIGFERTDEQQLTVKRREQIDPGTLMEFTAGDTIHAVHNVSESDAIDVHYYGPEDKSKGLRYDWNEHCRLDELAMGECVDVRVSQDVLPETRLEDQESD
;
A
#
# COMPACT_ATOMS: atom_id res chain seq x y z
N MET A 1 7.25 18.65 9.53
CA MET A 1 8.08 19.00 10.70
C MET A 1 8.88 17.77 11.16
N ASN A 2 10.22 17.85 11.14
CA ASN A 2 11.08 16.80 11.66
C ASN A 2 10.92 16.71 13.18
N LYS A 3 10.32 15.63 13.69
CA LYS A 3 10.34 15.37 15.14
C LYS A 3 11.80 15.27 15.61
N PRO A 4 12.14 15.88 16.77
CA PRO A 4 13.48 15.79 17.32
C PRO A 4 13.82 14.33 17.66
N TRP A 5 15.08 13.96 17.46
CA TRP A 5 15.69 12.69 17.89
C TRP A 5 15.88 12.58 19.42
N ILE A 6 15.43 13.59 20.17
CA ILE A 6 15.50 13.61 21.64
C ILE A 6 14.09 13.28 22.15
N PRO A 7 13.95 12.29 23.04
CA PRO A 7 12.64 11.91 23.55
C PRO A 7 12.04 13.04 24.38
N SER A 8 10.76 13.30 24.15
CA SER A 8 9.95 14.19 24.99
C SER A 8 9.59 13.51 26.32
N LYS A 9 9.16 14.29 27.32
CA LYS A 9 8.69 13.74 28.62
C LYS A 9 7.63 12.65 28.47
N ASN A 10 6.78 12.76 27.44
CA ASN A 10 5.70 11.80 27.16
C ASN A 10 6.19 10.49 26.51
N GLU A 11 7.43 10.45 26.00
CA GLU A 11 8.02 9.25 25.42
C GLU A 11 8.87 8.48 26.45
N LEU A 12 9.35 9.16 27.51
CA LEU A 12 10.23 8.56 28.52
C LEU A 12 9.59 7.38 29.26
N THR A 13 8.28 7.39 29.46
CA THR A 13 7.57 6.37 30.25
C THR A 13 7.51 5.04 29.51
N GLY A 14 7.15 5.05 28.23
CA GLY A 14 7.20 3.85 27.38
C GLY A 14 8.63 3.37 27.11
N ILE A 15 9.59 4.29 26.96
CA ILE A 15 11.02 3.91 26.84
C ILE A 15 11.49 3.24 28.13
N GLY A 16 11.18 3.82 29.29
CA GLY A 16 11.54 3.29 30.60
C GLY A 16 10.98 1.90 30.84
N LEU A 17 9.72 1.66 30.45
CA LEU A 17 9.11 0.33 30.51
C LEU A 17 9.86 -0.67 29.62
N ALA A 18 10.14 -0.31 28.36
CA ALA A 18 10.86 -1.20 27.44
C ALA A 18 12.27 -1.55 27.97
N VAL A 19 13.00 -0.57 28.51
CA VAL A 19 14.31 -0.77 29.14
C VAL A 19 14.20 -1.66 30.36
N LEU A 20 13.22 -1.42 31.26
CA LEU A 20 13.00 -2.25 32.44
C LEU A 20 12.75 -3.71 32.07
N MET A 21 11.89 -3.96 31.09
CA MET A 21 11.59 -5.31 30.60
C MET A 21 12.82 -5.96 29.94
N GLY A 22 13.60 -5.20 29.18
CA GLY A 22 14.87 -5.67 28.61
C GLY A 22 15.90 -6.04 29.67
N LEU A 23 16.03 -5.25 30.74
CA LEU A 23 16.92 -5.54 31.88
C LEU A 23 16.45 -6.77 32.66
N LEU A 24 15.14 -6.92 32.87
CA LEU A 24 14.57 -8.11 33.50
C LEU A 24 14.83 -9.35 32.66
N ALA A 25 14.69 -9.26 31.33
CA ALA A 25 15.03 -10.34 30.42
C ALA A 25 16.52 -10.71 30.46
N PHE A 26 17.41 -9.72 30.53
CA PHE A 26 18.85 -9.95 30.72
C PHE A 26 19.15 -10.67 32.04
N GLY A 27 18.55 -10.25 33.14
CA GLY A 27 18.72 -10.87 34.46
C GLY A 27 18.17 -12.29 34.51
N LEU A 28 16.97 -12.52 33.96
CA LEU A 28 16.36 -13.84 33.85
C LEU A 28 17.18 -14.78 32.96
N GLY A 29 17.62 -14.29 31.79
CA GLY A 29 18.47 -15.06 30.88
C GLY A 29 19.77 -15.50 31.57
N SER A 30 20.42 -14.59 32.30
CA SER A 30 21.64 -14.89 33.06
C SER A 30 21.44 -15.90 34.19
N ALA A 31 20.23 -16.00 34.74
CA ALA A 31 19.88 -16.92 35.83
C ALA A 31 19.50 -18.33 35.33
N ILE A 32 19.01 -18.46 34.09
CA ILE A 32 18.60 -19.74 33.49
C ILE A 32 19.84 -20.41 32.88
N LYS A 33 20.46 -21.34 33.60
CA LYS A 33 21.54 -22.20 33.09
C LYS A 33 21.05 -23.64 32.88
N PRO A 34 21.42 -24.31 31.76
CA PRO A 34 22.32 -23.84 30.70
C PRO A 34 21.65 -22.86 29.73
N HIS A 35 22.42 -21.88 29.22
CA HIS A 35 22.01 -21.08 28.07
C HIS A 35 21.83 -22.01 26.87
N THR A 36 20.58 -22.32 26.55
CA THR A 36 20.26 -23.04 25.32
C THR A 36 19.93 -22.00 24.26
N ALA A 37 20.32 -22.22 23.01
CA ALA A 37 19.98 -21.32 21.91
C ALA A 37 18.45 -21.15 21.69
N TYR A 38 17.65 -22.06 22.26
CA TYR A 38 16.19 -21.98 22.33
C TYR A 38 15.65 -20.94 23.33
N VAL A 39 16.46 -20.53 24.31
CA VAL A 39 16.08 -19.58 25.37
C VAL A 39 17.15 -18.48 25.45
N SER A 40 17.15 -17.60 24.45
CA SER A 40 18.00 -16.40 24.46
C SER A 40 17.36 -15.25 25.24
N ASP A 41 18.18 -14.37 25.81
CA ASP A 41 17.74 -13.14 26.49
C ASP A 41 16.76 -12.32 25.61
N VAL A 42 16.95 -12.39 24.29
CA VAL A 42 16.13 -11.66 23.31
C VAL A 42 14.73 -12.27 23.17
N ILE A 43 14.64 -13.61 23.12
CA ILE A 43 13.36 -14.31 23.11
C ILE A 43 12.61 -14.00 24.41
N ILE A 44 13.30 -14.09 25.55
CA ILE A 44 12.73 -13.75 26.86
C ILE A 44 12.18 -12.31 26.85
N ALA A 45 12.93 -11.34 26.31
CA ALA A 45 12.48 -9.94 26.23
C ALA A 45 11.17 -9.79 25.45
N ILE A 46 11.07 -10.44 24.27
CA ILE A 46 9.87 -10.39 23.43
C ILE A 46 8.69 -11.05 24.15
N PHE A 47 8.88 -12.27 24.65
CA PHE A 47 7.82 -13.01 25.33
C PHE A 47 7.33 -12.30 26.58
N LEU A 48 8.23 -11.71 27.36
CA LEU A 48 7.89 -10.93 28.54
C LEU A 48 7.05 -9.70 28.16
N GLY A 49 7.40 -9.00 27.07
CA GLY A 49 6.58 -7.91 26.54
C GLY A 49 5.18 -8.37 26.09
N ILE A 50 5.09 -9.48 25.34
CA ILE A 50 3.80 -10.06 24.90
C ILE A 50 2.96 -10.44 26.12
N LEU A 51 3.57 -11.12 27.10
CA LEU A 51 2.90 -11.57 28.31
C LEU A 51 2.36 -10.38 29.10
N VAL A 52 3.17 -9.34 29.32
CA VAL A 52 2.76 -8.15 30.07
C VAL A 52 1.61 -7.42 29.39
N LEU A 53 1.65 -7.28 28.06
CA LEU A 53 0.59 -6.61 27.30
C LEU A 53 -0.75 -7.39 27.31
N ASN A 54 -0.68 -8.72 27.17
CA ASN A 54 -1.87 -9.56 26.94
C ASN A 54 -2.42 -10.23 28.22
N THR A 55 -1.84 -9.95 29.39
CA THR A 55 -2.34 -10.43 30.70
C THR A 55 -3.06 -9.31 31.46
N PRO A 56 -3.84 -9.64 32.52
CA PRO A 56 -4.50 -8.62 33.35
C PRO A 56 -3.55 -7.59 33.97
N LEU A 57 -2.24 -7.88 33.99
CA LEU A 57 -1.20 -6.97 34.42
C LEU A 57 -1.22 -5.67 33.60
N SER A 58 -1.50 -5.73 32.29
CA SER A 58 -1.60 -4.53 31.44
C SER A 58 -2.59 -3.50 31.99
N ARG A 59 -3.75 -3.95 32.50
CA ARG A 59 -4.75 -3.08 33.14
C ARG A 59 -4.25 -2.43 34.43
N TRP A 60 -3.39 -3.10 35.19
CA TRP A 60 -2.84 -2.58 36.45
C TRP A 60 -1.79 -1.50 36.23
N ILE A 61 -0.96 -1.64 35.20
CA ILE A 61 0.06 -0.64 34.80
C ILE A 61 -0.50 0.47 33.90
N GLY A 62 -1.77 0.38 33.48
CA GLY A 62 -2.39 1.33 32.56
C GLY A 62 -1.86 1.20 31.12
N LEU A 63 -1.47 -0.01 30.74
CA LEU A 63 -1.04 -0.38 29.39
C LEU A 63 -2.27 -0.93 28.63
N GLY A 64 -2.63 -0.35 27.48
CA GLY A 64 -3.73 -0.86 26.66
C GLY A 64 -5.13 -0.32 27.03
N ALA A 65 -5.24 0.90 27.57
CA ALA A 65 -6.55 1.54 27.75
C ALA A 65 -7.05 2.03 26.38
N ARG A 66 -7.64 1.12 25.59
CA ARG A 66 -8.34 1.39 24.32
C ARG A 66 -9.31 2.56 24.50
N THR A 67 -8.83 3.76 24.23
CA THR A 67 -9.64 4.95 23.99
C THR A 67 -9.34 5.33 22.56
N ASP A 68 -10.34 5.17 21.69
CA ASP A 68 -10.27 5.32 20.22
C ASP A 68 -9.79 6.70 19.71
N ARG A 69 -9.31 7.58 20.60
CA ARG A 69 -8.85 8.94 20.27
C ARG A 69 -7.52 9.35 20.88
N ASP A 70 -6.97 8.65 21.88
CA ASP A 70 -5.70 9.03 22.52
C ASP A 70 -4.73 7.85 22.60
N MET A 71 -3.51 8.05 22.06
CA MET A 71 -2.42 7.09 22.20
C MET A 71 -2.14 6.89 23.70
N ASP A 72 -2.09 5.63 24.14
CA ASP A 72 -1.83 5.28 25.54
C ASP A 72 -0.57 5.96 26.08
N TYR A 73 -0.52 6.19 27.39
CA TYR A 73 0.59 6.86 28.07
C TYR A 73 1.97 6.26 27.74
N TYR A 74 2.02 4.96 27.44
CA TYR A 74 3.25 4.24 27.07
C TYR A 74 3.47 4.10 25.58
N GLU A 75 2.42 4.17 24.75
CA GLU A 75 2.48 3.82 23.32
C GLU A 75 3.42 4.73 22.54
N ARG A 76 3.44 6.03 22.87
CA ARG A 76 4.38 6.99 22.28
C ARG A 76 5.84 6.58 22.53
N GLY A 77 6.16 6.18 23.76
CA GLY A 77 7.49 5.73 24.14
C GLY A 77 7.86 4.38 23.51
N LEU A 78 6.94 3.41 23.46
CA LEU A 78 7.18 2.11 22.83
C LEU A 78 7.45 2.25 21.32
N ARG A 79 6.67 3.09 20.62
CA ARG A 79 6.92 3.44 19.22
C ARG A 79 8.22 4.20 19.03
N TYR A 80 8.60 5.05 20.00
CA TYR A 80 9.90 5.71 20.00
C TYR A 80 11.03 4.69 20.11
N THR A 81 10.94 3.71 21.03
CA THR A 81 11.91 2.64 21.19
C THR A 81 12.07 1.83 19.90
N GLY A 82 10.97 1.35 19.31
CA GLY A 82 11.01 0.59 18.06
C GLY A 82 11.55 1.38 16.86
N LYS A 83 11.54 2.72 16.91
CA LYS A 83 12.02 3.58 15.82
C LYS A 83 13.42 4.13 16.04
N TRP A 84 13.63 4.87 17.12
CA TRP A 84 14.86 5.65 17.35
C TRP A 84 15.90 4.87 18.16
N VAL A 85 15.49 4.14 19.19
CA VAL A 85 16.42 3.28 19.95
C VAL A 85 16.97 2.17 19.07
N LEU A 86 16.12 1.55 18.22
CA LEU A 86 16.58 0.60 17.21
C LEU A 86 17.58 1.22 16.23
N ARG A 87 17.33 2.44 15.73
CA ARG A 87 18.29 3.14 14.84
C ARG A 87 19.63 3.38 15.50
N LEU A 88 19.63 3.77 16.78
CA LEU A 88 20.85 3.95 17.55
C LEU A 88 21.61 2.62 17.71
N ALA A 89 20.91 1.54 18.04
CA ALA A 89 21.51 0.21 18.14
C ALA A 89 22.18 -0.22 16.83
N ILE A 90 21.52 0.01 15.69
CA ILE A 90 22.09 -0.29 14.36
C ILE A 90 23.35 0.55 14.12
N ILE A 91 23.28 1.87 14.34
CA ILE A 91 24.45 2.74 14.14
C ILE A 91 25.64 2.22 14.93
N LEU A 92 25.45 1.93 16.22
CA LEU A 92 26.48 1.39 17.12
C LEU A 92 26.94 -0.02 16.75
N MET A 93 26.11 -0.82 16.07
CA MET A 93 26.51 -2.11 15.51
C MET A 93 27.63 -1.95 14.47
N GLY A 94 27.74 -0.77 13.82
CA GLY A 94 28.85 -0.45 12.93
C GLY A 94 30.22 -0.57 13.62
N LEU A 95 30.30 -0.28 14.92
CA LEU A 95 31.53 -0.47 15.72
C LEU A 95 31.81 -1.94 16.07
N LYS A 96 30.84 -2.85 15.92
CA LYS A 96 31.00 -4.27 16.25
C LYS A 96 31.45 -5.12 15.07
N ILE A 97 31.31 -4.61 13.85
CA ILE A 97 31.73 -5.34 12.64
C ILE A 97 33.23 -5.55 12.67
N GLN A 98 33.68 -6.78 12.45
CA GLN A 98 35.08 -7.05 12.16
C GLN A 98 35.37 -6.60 10.72
N THR A 99 36.52 -5.96 10.50
CA THR A 99 36.93 -5.47 9.17
C THR A 99 37.02 -6.56 8.11
N ASP A 100 37.10 -7.81 8.56
CA ASP A 100 37.43 -8.99 7.77
C ASP A 100 36.17 -9.77 7.34
N LEU A 101 35.00 -9.38 7.87
CA LEU A 101 33.72 -10.08 7.73
C LEU A 101 33.00 -9.87 6.38
N PHE A 102 33.45 -8.95 5.54
CA PHE A 102 32.83 -8.68 4.23
C PHE A 102 33.82 -8.84 3.10
N ASP A 103 34.16 -10.09 2.81
CA ASP A 103 34.80 -10.40 1.54
C ASP A 103 33.84 -10.07 0.37
N ALA A 104 34.40 -9.65 -0.77
CA ALA A 104 33.66 -9.32 -1.97
C ALA A 104 32.78 -10.49 -2.43
N GLU A 105 33.23 -11.72 -2.19
CA GLU A 105 32.48 -12.95 -2.48
C GLU A 105 31.18 -13.06 -1.68
N GLN A 106 31.21 -12.78 -0.37
CA GLN A 106 30.01 -12.82 0.47
C GLN A 106 29.01 -11.74 0.06
N ALA A 107 29.50 -10.54 -0.24
CA ALA A 107 28.65 -9.45 -0.74
C ALA A 107 27.97 -9.82 -2.07
N GLN A 108 28.73 -10.44 -2.99
CA GLN A 108 28.19 -10.94 -4.26
C GLN A 108 27.16 -12.05 -4.06
N MET A 109 27.40 -12.97 -3.13
CA MET A 109 26.43 -14.02 -2.75
C MET A 109 25.12 -13.39 -2.25
N VAL A 110 25.19 -12.47 -1.29
CA VAL A 110 24.01 -11.78 -0.73
C VAL A 110 23.22 -11.07 -1.82
N LEU A 111 23.90 -10.29 -2.66
CA LEU A 111 23.25 -9.55 -3.74
C LEU A 111 22.57 -10.49 -4.74
N THR A 112 23.24 -11.59 -5.09
CA THR A 112 22.71 -12.62 -5.99
C THR A 112 21.45 -13.27 -5.41
N ILE A 113 21.46 -13.65 -4.13
CA ILE A 113 20.27 -14.21 -3.47
C ILE A 113 19.11 -13.21 -3.47
N LEU A 114 19.38 -11.95 -3.12
CA LEU A 114 18.34 -10.91 -3.07
C LEU A 114 17.74 -10.63 -4.46
N LEU A 115 18.56 -10.67 -5.52
CA LEU A 115 18.11 -10.46 -6.90
C LEU A 115 17.01 -11.44 -7.32
N PHE A 116 17.06 -12.69 -6.85
CA PHE A 116 16.06 -13.72 -7.17
C PHE A 116 14.97 -13.83 -6.10
N ALA A 117 15.33 -13.78 -4.81
CA ALA A 117 14.40 -14.01 -3.71
C ALA A 117 13.34 -12.91 -3.59
N LEU A 118 13.71 -11.64 -3.77
CA LEU A 118 12.78 -10.52 -3.57
C LEU A 118 11.69 -10.48 -4.65
N PRO A 119 12.00 -10.56 -5.96
CA PRO A 119 10.95 -10.58 -6.99
C PRO A 119 10.11 -11.87 -6.93
N CYS A 120 10.71 -13.01 -6.55
CA CYS A 120 9.96 -14.25 -6.34
C CYS A 120 8.89 -14.08 -5.25
N ALA A 121 9.27 -13.52 -4.09
CA ALA A 121 8.33 -13.23 -3.02
C ALA A 121 7.25 -12.24 -3.45
N PHE A 122 7.59 -11.24 -4.25
CA PHE A 122 6.62 -10.31 -4.83
C PHE A 122 5.56 -11.04 -5.65
N PHE A 123 5.98 -11.89 -6.60
CA PHE A 123 5.06 -12.62 -7.47
C PHE A 123 4.20 -13.62 -6.69
N LEU A 124 4.79 -14.38 -5.77
CA LEU A 124 4.05 -15.32 -4.91
C LEU A 124 2.98 -14.60 -4.09
N THR A 125 3.33 -13.49 -3.44
CA THR A 125 2.37 -12.72 -2.63
C THR A 125 1.19 -12.23 -3.47
N HIS A 126 1.44 -11.79 -4.70
CA HIS A 126 0.40 -11.34 -5.61
C HIS A 126 -0.48 -12.49 -6.11
N VAL A 127 0.11 -13.64 -6.43
CA VAL A 127 -0.64 -14.87 -6.75
C VAL A 127 -1.60 -15.23 -5.62
N ALA A 128 -1.12 -15.26 -4.37
CA ALA A 128 -1.96 -15.55 -3.21
C ALA A 128 -3.05 -14.49 -3.02
N SER A 129 -2.66 -13.22 -2.99
CA SER A 129 -3.56 -12.11 -2.74
C SER A 129 -4.69 -12.11 -3.76
N HIS A 130 -4.36 -12.33 -5.02
CA HIS A 130 -5.32 -12.39 -6.10
C HIS A 130 -6.27 -13.60 -5.97
N ARG A 131 -5.75 -14.81 -5.74
CA ARG A 131 -6.59 -16.01 -5.57
C ARG A 131 -7.49 -15.96 -4.34
N LEU A 132 -7.07 -15.28 -3.29
CA LEU A 132 -7.83 -15.14 -2.05
C LEU A 132 -8.85 -13.98 -2.10
N GLY A 133 -8.84 -13.20 -3.18
CA GLY A 133 -9.68 -12.01 -3.35
C GLY A 133 -9.30 -10.89 -2.39
N LEU A 134 -8.02 -10.78 -2.03
CA LEU A 134 -7.51 -9.66 -1.26
C LEU A 134 -7.41 -8.42 -2.15
N ARG A 135 -7.58 -7.25 -1.52
CA ARG A 135 -7.35 -5.99 -2.20
C ARG A 135 -5.90 -5.89 -2.66
N ARG A 136 -5.72 -5.32 -3.84
CA ARG A 136 -4.41 -5.20 -4.49
C ARG A 136 -3.43 -4.43 -3.61
N GLU A 137 -3.88 -3.36 -2.96
CA GLU A 137 -3.06 -2.56 -2.04
C GLU A 137 -2.56 -3.38 -0.84
N LEU A 138 -3.40 -4.23 -0.25
CA LEU A 138 -2.98 -5.11 0.85
C LEU A 138 -1.91 -6.11 0.38
N GLY A 139 -2.04 -6.64 -0.84
CA GLY A 139 -1.02 -7.50 -1.45
C GLY A 139 0.32 -6.80 -1.65
N ASP A 140 0.32 -5.53 -2.07
CA ASP A 140 1.53 -4.71 -2.19
C ASP A 140 2.20 -4.51 -0.82
N LEU A 141 1.42 -4.20 0.22
CA LEU A 141 1.94 -3.98 1.57
C LEU A 141 2.51 -5.27 2.17
N LEU A 142 1.83 -6.41 2.01
CA LEU A 142 2.32 -7.71 2.48
C LEU A 142 3.63 -8.11 1.78
N SER A 143 3.70 -7.83 0.48
CA SER A 143 4.87 -8.09 -0.36
C SER A 143 6.07 -7.23 0.08
N ILE A 144 5.91 -5.90 0.09
CA ILE A 144 7.03 -5.01 0.45
C ILE A 144 7.47 -5.16 1.91
N GLY A 145 6.51 -5.43 2.80
CA GLY A 145 6.78 -5.69 4.21
C GLY A 145 7.70 -6.89 4.39
N SER A 146 7.45 -7.96 3.65
CA SER A 146 8.26 -9.18 3.69
C SER A 146 9.61 -9.02 2.96
N MET A 147 9.66 -8.18 1.91
CA MET A 147 10.86 -7.97 1.09
C MET A 147 11.92 -7.05 1.73
N ILE A 148 11.57 -6.14 2.64
CA ILE A 148 12.49 -5.10 3.11
C ILE A 148 12.67 -5.12 4.64
N CYS A 149 11.89 -4.33 5.38
CA CYS A 149 12.02 -4.17 6.84
C CYS A 149 10.67 -4.10 7.56
N GLY A 150 9.68 -4.85 7.05
CA GLY A 150 8.38 -4.97 7.67
C GLY A 150 7.63 -3.66 7.75
N ALA A 151 7.28 -3.25 8.98
CA ALA A 151 6.42 -2.11 9.24
C ALA A 151 6.95 -0.79 8.67
N SER A 152 8.28 -0.57 8.66
CA SER A 152 8.86 0.67 8.11
C SER A 152 8.67 0.76 6.60
N ALA A 153 8.80 -0.34 5.87
CA ALA A 153 8.55 -0.40 4.44
C ALA A 153 7.06 -0.24 4.13
N ILE A 154 6.19 -0.91 4.90
CA ILE A 154 4.73 -0.76 4.79
C ILE A 154 4.30 0.69 4.99
N ASN A 155 4.83 1.36 6.03
CA ASN A 155 4.53 2.77 6.31
C ASN A 155 5.03 3.71 5.20
N ALA A 156 6.15 3.38 4.55
CA ALA A 156 6.70 4.18 3.47
C ALA A 156 5.94 3.98 2.15
N LEU A 157 5.48 2.75 1.86
CA LEU A 157 4.72 2.44 0.66
C LEU A 157 3.26 2.88 0.75
N SER A 158 2.65 2.80 1.95
CA SER A 158 1.24 3.12 2.17
C SER A 158 0.77 4.45 1.53
N PRO A 159 1.47 5.59 1.70
CA PRO A 159 1.10 6.83 1.02
C PRO A 159 1.34 6.79 -0.49
N VAL A 160 2.35 6.06 -0.97
CA VAL A 160 2.68 5.94 -2.40
C VAL A 160 1.58 5.20 -3.17
N ILE A 161 0.94 4.21 -2.55
CA ILE A 161 -0.12 3.40 -3.18
C ILE A 161 -1.53 3.75 -2.67
N TYR A 162 -1.68 4.82 -1.89
CA TYR A 162 -2.95 5.23 -1.25
C TYR A 162 -3.64 4.10 -0.47
N ALA A 163 -2.87 3.32 0.29
CA ALA A 163 -3.40 2.23 1.10
C ALA A 163 -4.30 2.74 2.24
N ARG A 164 -5.36 1.98 2.56
CA ARG A 164 -6.20 2.30 3.73
C ARG A 164 -5.43 2.00 5.01
N ARG A 165 -5.65 2.80 6.06
CA ARG A 165 -5.07 2.55 7.41
C ARG A 165 -5.33 1.14 7.93
N ARG A 166 -6.50 0.57 7.63
CA ARG A 166 -6.83 -0.82 7.97
C ARG A 166 -5.89 -1.82 7.29
N ASP A 167 -5.66 -1.68 5.98
CA ASP A 167 -4.78 -2.60 5.24
C ASP A 167 -3.32 -2.46 5.72
N GLN A 168 -2.90 -1.23 6.02
CA GLN A 168 -1.59 -0.95 6.62
C GLN A 168 -1.43 -1.67 7.97
N GLY A 169 -2.42 -1.58 8.86
CA GLY A 169 -2.42 -2.28 10.14
C GLY A 169 -2.40 -3.80 10.00
N LEU A 170 -3.21 -4.35 9.08
CA LEU A 170 -3.24 -5.79 8.79
C LEU A 170 -1.90 -6.27 8.24
N ALA A 171 -1.29 -5.56 7.29
CA ALA A 171 0.01 -5.93 6.75
C ALA A 171 1.11 -5.89 7.81
N ILE A 172 1.13 -4.87 8.67
CA ILE A 172 2.08 -4.75 9.79
C ILE A 172 1.92 -5.95 10.73
N THR A 173 0.68 -6.29 11.07
CA THR A 173 0.36 -7.44 11.94
C THR A 173 0.83 -8.75 11.33
N ALA A 174 0.58 -8.97 10.02
CA ALA A 174 1.05 -10.16 9.32
C ALA A 174 2.56 -10.28 9.33
N VAL A 175 3.29 -9.19 9.05
CA VAL A 175 4.75 -9.20 9.10
C VAL A 175 5.25 -9.58 10.49
N PHE A 176 4.71 -8.95 11.55
CA PHE A 176 5.09 -9.27 12.92
C PHE A 176 4.80 -10.72 13.28
N LEU A 177 3.65 -11.27 12.86
CA LEU A 177 3.32 -12.68 13.05
C LEU A 177 4.42 -13.59 12.49
N PHE A 178 4.85 -13.36 11.24
CA PHE A 178 5.91 -14.16 10.63
C PHE A 178 7.29 -13.92 11.25
N SER A 179 7.56 -12.74 11.79
CA SER A 179 8.79 -12.48 12.56
C SER A 179 8.85 -13.24 13.88
N ILE A 180 7.71 -13.39 14.57
CA ILE A 180 7.61 -14.23 15.78
C ILE A 180 7.79 -15.70 15.40
N LEU A 181 7.17 -16.15 14.31
CA LEU A 181 7.36 -17.51 13.81
C LEU A 181 8.81 -17.78 13.41
N ALA A 182 9.51 -16.77 12.89
CA ALA A 182 10.92 -16.91 12.54
C ALA A 182 11.82 -17.11 13.78
N LEU A 183 11.55 -16.38 14.86
CA LEU A 183 12.25 -16.53 16.16
C LEU A 183 12.17 -17.95 16.71
N ALA A 184 11.04 -18.63 16.50
CA ALA A 184 10.84 -20.00 16.95
C ALA A 184 11.41 -21.05 15.98
N SER A 185 11.43 -20.77 14.67
CA SER A 185 11.67 -21.80 13.64
C SER A 185 13.05 -21.77 12.98
N PHE A 186 13.72 -20.61 12.88
CA PHE A 186 14.94 -20.48 12.08
C PHE A 186 16.14 -21.21 12.69
N TYR A 187 16.42 -21.01 13.97
CA TYR A 187 17.51 -21.71 14.65
C TYR A 187 17.38 -23.24 14.58
N PRO A 188 16.25 -23.88 14.98
CA PRO A 188 16.12 -25.33 14.86
C PRO A 188 16.18 -25.83 13.41
N ALA A 189 15.60 -25.08 12.47
CA ALA A 189 15.66 -25.46 11.05
C ALA A 189 17.10 -25.43 10.53
N ALA A 190 17.88 -24.41 10.89
CA ALA A 190 19.27 -24.28 10.47
C ALA A 190 20.17 -25.39 11.06
N GLN A 191 19.98 -25.70 12.36
CA GLN A 191 20.69 -26.79 13.03
C GLN A 191 20.34 -28.16 12.42
N ALA A 192 19.06 -28.40 12.09
CA ALA A 192 18.62 -29.64 11.44
C ALA A 192 19.24 -29.82 10.03
N LEU A 193 19.60 -28.74 9.37
CA LEU A 193 20.28 -28.73 8.07
C LEU A 193 21.81 -28.70 8.18
N GLY A 194 22.36 -28.62 9.39
CA GLY A 194 23.81 -28.56 9.62
C GLY A 194 24.47 -27.25 9.16
N LEU A 195 23.72 -26.14 9.11
CA LEU A 195 24.25 -24.83 8.76
C LEU A 195 25.22 -24.32 9.85
N SER A 196 26.32 -23.71 9.43
CA SER A 196 27.22 -22.99 10.35
C SER A 196 26.52 -21.77 10.95
N ASP A 197 27.02 -21.27 12.08
CA ASP A 197 26.45 -20.08 12.74
C ASP A 197 26.50 -18.84 11.83
N GLU A 198 27.55 -18.74 11.00
CA GLU A 198 27.72 -17.71 9.98
C GLU A 198 26.57 -17.76 8.95
N TYR A 199 26.35 -18.92 8.34
CA TYR A 199 25.30 -19.13 7.35
C TYR A 199 23.89 -19.03 7.96
N GLY A 200 23.72 -19.45 9.22
CA GLY A 200 22.49 -19.27 9.99
C GLY A 200 22.16 -17.80 10.24
N GLY A 201 23.16 -17.01 10.65
CA GLY A 201 23.05 -15.55 10.80
C GLY A 201 22.75 -14.86 9.46
N LEU A 202 23.41 -15.29 8.38
CA LEU A 202 23.16 -14.78 7.04
C LEU A 202 21.73 -15.06 6.58
N TRP A 203 21.24 -16.28 6.77
CA TRP A 203 19.86 -16.64 6.45
C TRP A 203 18.85 -15.83 7.27
N ALA A 204 19.14 -15.58 8.56
CA ALA A 204 18.33 -14.70 9.40
C ALA A 204 18.24 -13.27 8.84
N GLY A 205 19.35 -12.72 8.34
CA GLY A 205 19.40 -11.42 7.64
C GLY A 205 18.59 -11.37 6.35
N LEU A 206 18.67 -12.44 5.56
CA LEU A 206 18.05 -12.55 4.24
C LEU A 206 16.54 -12.79 4.29
N ALA A 207 16.04 -13.51 5.31
CA ALA A 207 14.68 -14.03 5.28
C ALA A 207 13.75 -13.54 6.39
N VAL A 208 14.25 -13.15 7.57
CA VAL A 208 13.37 -12.61 8.63
C VAL A 208 12.82 -11.24 8.19
N ASN A 209 11.55 -10.95 8.46
CA ASN A 209 10.82 -9.85 7.83
C ASN A 209 11.20 -8.46 8.34
N ASP A 210 11.41 -8.29 9.65
CA ASP A 210 11.88 -7.04 10.23
C ASP A 210 13.31 -7.15 10.78
N LEU A 211 13.92 -6.00 11.03
CA LEU A 211 15.32 -5.92 11.41
C LEU A 211 15.55 -6.39 12.86
N SER A 212 14.71 -5.99 13.79
CA SER A 212 14.82 -6.37 15.20
C SER A 212 14.75 -7.89 15.39
N SER A 213 13.78 -8.56 14.79
CA SER A 213 13.68 -10.01 14.85
C SER A 213 14.80 -10.71 14.06
N SER A 214 15.32 -10.09 12.99
CA SER A 214 16.47 -10.64 12.25
C SER A 214 17.74 -10.66 13.10
N ILE A 215 18.02 -9.56 13.81
CA ILE A 215 19.14 -9.47 14.76
C ILE A 215 18.95 -10.49 15.89
N ALA A 216 17.73 -10.58 16.42
CA ALA A 216 17.39 -11.52 17.48
C ALA A 216 17.61 -12.98 17.06
N VAL A 217 17.18 -13.37 15.86
CA VAL A 217 17.42 -14.71 15.31
C VAL A 217 18.91 -14.94 15.07
N GLY A 218 19.62 -13.97 14.47
CA GLY A 218 21.08 -14.04 14.28
C GLY A 218 21.83 -14.29 15.59
N SER A 219 21.39 -13.66 16.68
CA SER A 219 21.97 -13.83 18.02
C SER A 219 21.73 -15.21 18.66
N GLN A 220 20.79 -16.00 18.13
CA GLN A 220 20.60 -17.40 18.58
C GLN A 220 21.73 -18.31 18.09
N PHE A 221 22.38 -17.94 16.97
CA PHE A 221 23.53 -18.66 16.44
C PHE A 221 24.80 -18.24 17.16
N SER A 222 25.15 -16.95 17.06
CA SER A 222 26.31 -16.38 17.72
C SER A 222 26.22 -14.85 17.75
N GLU A 223 27.12 -14.20 18.50
CA GLU A 223 27.25 -12.74 18.47
C GLU A 223 27.63 -12.23 17.07
N GLU A 224 28.47 -12.99 16.37
CA GLU A 224 28.84 -12.76 14.97
C GLU A 224 27.66 -12.95 14.02
N GLY A 225 26.83 -13.98 14.24
CA GLY A 225 25.61 -14.22 13.48
C GLY A 225 24.63 -13.03 13.53
N ALA A 226 24.55 -12.33 14.67
CA ALA A 226 23.74 -11.11 14.80
C ALA A 226 24.31 -9.93 13.97
N ILE A 227 25.64 -9.81 13.89
CA ILE A 227 26.32 -8.79 13.09
C ILE A 227 26.09 -9.06 11.59
N ILE A 228 26.29 -10.30 11.15
CA ILE A 228 26.05 -10.73 9.77
C ILE A 228 24.59 -10.53 9.36
N ALA A 229 23.65 -10.94 10.23
CA ALA A 229 22.23 -10.71 10.02
C ALA A 229 21.91 -9.22 9.82
N THR A 230 22.47 -8.34 10.67
CA THR A 230 22.31 -6.89 10.58
C THR A 230 22.79 -6.35 9.24
N ALA A 231 23.96 -6.79 8.79
CA ALA A 231 24.58 -6.31 7.58
C ALA A 231 23.81 -6.78 6.32
N ALA A 232 23.48 -8.08 6.21
CA ALA A 232 22.67 -8.60 5.10
C ALA A 232 21.28 -7.94 5.05
N LYS A 233 20.68 -7.66 6.21
CA LYS A 233 19.41 -6.94 6.31
C LYS A 233 19.55 -5.49 5.86
N SER A 234 20.66 -4.82 6.20
CA SER A 234 20.92 -3.42 5.83
C SER A 234 20.96 -3.21 4.32
N VAL A 235 21.54 -4.16 3.57
CA VAL A 235 21.52 -4.16 2.09
C VAL A 235 20.08 -4.07 1.56
N ARG A 236 19.14 -4.85 2.13
CA ARG A 236 17.72 -4.81 1.75
C ARG A 236 17.07 -3.48 2.07
N ILE A 237 17.41 -2.85 3.19
CA ILE A 237 16.86 -1.54 3.57
C ILE A 237 17.25 -0.47 2.54
N MET A 238 18.45 -0.55 1.94
CA MET A 238 18.87 0.36 0.87
C MET A 238 18.02 0.22 -0.40
N LEU A 239 17.45 -0.97 -0.66
CA LEU A 239 16.54 -1.21 -1.79
C LEU A 239 15.16 -0.57 -1.61
N LEU A 240 14.83 -0.03 -0.44
CA LEU A 240 13.55 0.64 -0.20
C LEU A 240 13.34 1.81 -1.16
N GLY A 241 14.33 2.67 -1.34
CA GLY A 241 14.25 3.84 -2.22
C GLY A 241 13.90 3.46 -3.67
N PRO A 242 14.70 2.60 -4.32
CA PRO A 242 14.41 2.10 -5.66
C PRO A 242 13.04 1.43 -5.78
N LEU A 243 12.64 0.62 -4.79
CA LEU A 243 11.32 -0.02 -4.81
C LEU A 243 10.19 0.99 -4.69
N LEU A 244 10.28 2.00 -3.83
CA LEU A 244 9.24 3.03 -3.73
C LEU A 244 9.06 3.80 -5.05
N ILE A 245 10.16 4.09 -5.75
CA ILE A 245 10.10 4.71 -7.08
C ILE A 245 9.46 3.74 -8.07
N MET A 246 9.90 2.49 -8.09
CA MET A 246 9.33 1.45 -8.95
C MET A 246 7.81 1.32 -8.71
N PHE A 247 7.37 1.25 -7.46
CA PHE A 247 5.94 1.22 -7.12
C PHE A 247 5.23 2.52 -7.52
N SER A 248 5.85 3.68 -7.35
CA SER A 248 5.28 4.96 -7.81
C SER A 248 5.15 5.06 -9.33
N LEU A 249 5.99 4.35 -10.10
CA LEU A 249 5.91 4.30 -11.56
C LEU A 249 4.91 3.23 -12.03
N LEU A 250 4.92 2.05 -11.39
CA LEU A 250 4.01 0.93 -11.68
C LEU A 250 2.59 1.16 -11.17
N ARG A 251 2.43 2.06 -10.20
CA ARG A 251 1.16 2.57 -9.72
C ARG A 251 1.09 4.03 -10.12
N PRO A 252 0.63 4.32 -11.36
CA PRO A 252 0.19 5.65 -11.66
C PRO A 252 -0.73 6.06 -10.52
N THR A 253 -0.33 7.10 -9.81
CA THR A 253 -1.26 7.86 -8.99
C THR A 253 -2.47 8.09 -9.89
N ARG A 254 -3.69 7.84 -9.39
CA ARG A 254 -4.84 8.53 -9.96
C ARG A 254 -4.39 9.97 -10.11
N ARG A 255 -4.32 10.46 -11.36
CA ARG A 255 -4.01 11.85 -11.69
C ARG A 255 -4.81 12.74 -10.74
N GLY A 256 -4.14 13.73 -10.19
CA GLY A 256 -4.40 14.27 -8.86
C GLY A 256 -3.13 14.34 -8.01
N ARG A 257 -1.99 14.56 -8.66
CA ARG A 257 -0.78 14.97 -7.94
C ARG A 257 -0.99 16.41 -7.49
N ASP A 258 -1.12 16.64 -6.19
CA ASP A 258 -0.89 17.96 -5.62
C ASP A 258 0.50 18.42 -6.10
N PRO A 259 0.64 19.54 -6.84
CA PRO A 259 1.92 19.98 -7.41
C PRO A 259 3.03 20.14 -6.36
N ASP A 260 2.66 20.28 -5.07
CA ASP A 260 3.60 20.30 -3.94
C ASP A 260 4.04 18.92 -3.42
N GLN A 261 3.40 17.82 -3.82
CA GLN A 261 3.85 16.46 -3.52
C GLN A 261 4.99 16.04 -4.46
N LYS A 262 6.21 16.35 -4.01
CA LYS A 262 7.46 15.86 -4.59
C LYS A 262 7.40 14.34 -4.73
N SER A 263 7.79 13.87 -5.92
CA SER A 263 7.92 12.43 -6.20
C SER A 263 8.86 11.84 -5.17
N PRO A 264 8.62 10.60 -4.71
CA PRO A 264 9.53 9.96 -3.78
C PRO A 264 10.94 9.96 -4.40
N SER A 265 11.85 10.77 -3.85
CA SER A 265 13.22 10.84 -4.35
C SER A 265 14.03 9.76 -3.66
N LEU A 266 15.02 9.18 -4.36
CA LEU A 266 15.92 8.19 -3.77
C LEU A 266 16.55 8.73 -2.48
N LEU A 267 16.93 10.01 -2.48
CA LEU A 267 17.52 10.69 -1.33
C LEU A 267 16.53 10.94 -0.18
N SER A 268 15.25 11.21 -0.45
CA SER A 268 14.27 11.49 0.61
C SER A 268 13.89 10.24 1.40
N HIS A 269 13.99 9.06 0.78
CA HIS A 269 13.69 7.77 1.41
C HIS A 269 14.93 7.00 1.85
N PHE A 270 16.13 7.52 1.60
CA PHE A 270 17.36 6.93 2.11
C PHE A 270 17.37 6.97 3.65
N PRO A 271 17.47 5.82 4.34
CA PRO A 271 17.48 5.79 5.79
C PRO A 271 18.82 6.34 6.31
N LYS A 272 18.82 7.60 6.73
CA LYS A 272 20.03 8.32 7.19
C LYS A 272 20.82 7.61 8.30
N PHE A 273 20.19 6.71 9.08
CA PHE A 273 20.89 5.92 10.09
C PHE A 273 21.89 4.91 9.49
N ILE A 274 21.68 4.47 8.24
CA ILE A 274 22.63 3.60 7.52
C ILE A 274 23.96 4.34 7.29
N LEU A 275 23.92 5.66 7.04
CA LEU A 275 25.14 6.47 6.94
C LEU A 275 25.90 6.47 8.27
N GLY A 276 25.19 6.54 9.40
CA GLY A 276 25.79 6.45 10.73
C GLY A 276 26.43 5.09 11.00
N TYR A 277 25.80 3.99 10.56
CA TYR A 277 26.36 2.65 10.61
C TYR A 277 27.67 2.55 9.82
N PHE A 278 27.70 2.99 8.56
CA PHE A 278 28.92 2.97 7.75
C PHE A 278 30.00 3.91 8.27
N LEU A 279 29.62 5.06 8.84
CA LEU A 279 30.56 5.97 9.48
C LEU A 279 31.22 5.29 10.68
N LEU A 280 30.44 4.67 11.56
CA LEU A 280 30.98 3.95 12.71
C LEU A 280 31.77 2.69 12.31
N PHE A 281 31.40 2.03 11.22
CA PHE A 281 32.24 0.99 10.60
C PHE A 281 33.58 1.55 10.11
N GLY A 282 33.59 2.72 9.48
CA GLY A 282 34.83 3.40 9.10
C GLY A 282 35.68 3.78 10.31
N VAL A 283 35.05 4.24 11.40
CA VAL A 283 35.73 4.51 12.69
C VAL A 283 36.30 3.23 13.29
N ARG A 284 35.57 2.11 13.21
CA ARG A 284 36.04 0.79 13.64
C ARG A 284 37.28 0.36 12.86
N ALA A 285 37.21 0.40 11.53
CA ALA A 285 38.32 0.02 10.67
C ALA A 285 39.56 0.89 10.88
N TRP A 286 39.36 2.20 11.01
CA TRP A 286 40.45 3.14 11.31
C TRP A 286 41.03 2.92 12.71
N GLY A 287 40.17 2.70 13.70
CA GLY A 287 40.56 2.45 15.09
C GLY A 287 41.33 1.14 15.25
N ASP A 288 40.95 0.08 14.53
CA ASP A 288 41.71 -1.17 14.51
C ASP A 288 43.10 -0.99 13.91
N ALA A 289 43.19 -0.29 12.78
CA ALA A 289 44.46 -0.05 12.12
C ALA A 289 45.41 0.86 12.92
N THR A 290 44.89 1.72 13.79
CA THR A 290 45.69 2.74 14.52
C THR A 290 45.90 2.40 16.00
N PHE A 291 44.91 1.79 16.64
CA PHE A 291 44.85 1.55 18.09
C PHE A 291 44.49 0.09 18.44
N GLY A 292 44.52 -0.85 17.49
CA GLY A 292 44.11 -2.24 17.70
C GLY A 292 44.75 -2.93 18.90
N ASP A 293 46.03 -2.64 19.14
CA ASP A 293 46.83 -3.18 20.26
C ASP A 293 46.63 -2.45 21.60
N MET A 294 45.89 -1.33 21.61
CA MET A 294 45.67 -0.51 22.80
C MET A 294 44.51 -1.07 23.64
N ALA A 295 44.72 -1.23 24.94
CA ALA A 295 43.70 -1.73 25.86
C ALA A 295 42.47 -0.79 25.94
N GLU A 296 42.69 0.51 25.76
CA GLU A 296 41.64 1.53 25.76
C GLU A 296 40.68 1.36 24.58
N TRP A 297 41.20 0.97 23.41
CA TRP A 297 40.37 0.71 22.24
C TRP A 297 39.48 -0.52 22.48
N GLN A 298 40.05 -1.60 23.00
CA GLN A 298 39.27 -2.79 23.37
C GLN A 298 38.19 -2.48 24.42
N ALA A 299 38.50 -1.67 25.43
CA ALA A 299 37.52 -1.25 26.43
C ALA A 299 36.35 -0.44 25.83
N VAL A 300 36.60 0.40 24.82
CA VAL A 300 35.54 1.12 24.09
C VAL A 300 34.63 0.16 23.34
N LEU A 301 35.21 -0.86 22.69
CA LEU A 301 34.44 -1.87 21.95
C LEU A 301 33.60 -2.74 22.88
N ASP A 302 34.15 -3.15 24.02
CA ASP A 302 33.43 -3.92 25.04
C ASP A 302 32.24 -3.12 25.60
N ALA A 303 32.47 -1.84 25.93
CA ALA A 303 31.42 -0.94 26.38
C ALA A 303 30.33 -0.76 25.31
N ASN A 304 30.73 -0.63 24.04
CA ASN A 304 29.80 -0.57 22.90
C ASN A 304 28.98 -1.87 22.78
N SER A 305 29.61 -3.04 22.93
CA SER A 305 28.96 -4.35 22.86
C SER A 305 27.87 -4.51 23.93
N VAL A 306 28.16 -4.11 25.17
CA VAL A 306 27.18 -4.11 26.27
C VAL A 306 26.03 -3.15 25.96
N LEU A 307 26.34 -1.92 25.53
CA LEU A 307 25.32 -0.93 25.20
C LEU A 307 24.40 -1.41 24.08
N VAL A 308 24.96 -1.93 22.98
CA VAL A 308 24.20 -2.48 21.85
C VAL A 308 23.29 -3.63 22.33
N LYS A 309 23.80 -4.54 23.16
CA LYS A 309 23.00 -5.64 23.73
C LYS A 309 21.80 -5.10 24.52
N LEU A 310 22.02 -4.14 25.41
CA LEU A 310 20.93 -3.54 26.21
C LEU A 310 19.89 -2.81 25.34
N LEU A 311 20.34 -2.08 24.32
CA LEU A 311 19.43 -1.39 23.39
C LEU A 311 18.58 -2.40 22.59
N ILE A 312 19.17 -3.49 22.11
CA ILE A 312 18.44 -4.56 21.40
C ILE A 312 17.40 -5.20 22.32
N LEU A 313 17.76 -5.53 23.57
CA LEU A 313 16.82 -6.11 24.53
C LEU A 313 15.64 -5.16 24.83
N ALA A 314 15.90 -3.87 25.00
CA ALA A 314 14.86 -2.88 25.17
C ALA A 314 13.95 -2.78 23.93
N VAL A 315 14.52 -2.80 22.72
CA VAL A 315 13.74 -2.80 21.47
C VAL A 315 12.87 -4.05 21.35
N CYS A 316 13.43 -5.23 21.60
CA CYS A 316 12.73 -6.51 21.54
C CYS A 316 11.59 -6.59 22.57
N ALA A 317 11.81 -6.14 23.80
CA ALA A 317 10.73 -6.00 24.78
C ALA A 317 9.67 -4.99 24.35
N GLY A 318 10.08 -3.84 23.81
CA GLY A 318 9.18 -2.83 23.28
C GLY A 318 8.31 -3.32 22.12
N ILE A 319 8.82 -4.24 21.30
CA ILE A 319 8.06 -4.92 20.24
C ILE A 319 7.07 -5.90 20.84
N GLY A 320 7.48 -6.71 21.82
CA GLY A 320 6.59 -7.60 22.57
C GLY A 320 5.38 -6.84 23.13
N LEU A 321 5.63 -5.67 23.72
CA LEU A 321 4.62 -4.76 24.29
C LEU A 321 3.74 -4.05 23.25
N GLN A 322 3.89 -4.34 21.95
CA GLN A 322 3.03 -3.83 20.88
C GLN A 322 2.25 -4.94 20.16
N ILE A 323 2.43 -6.20 20.55
CA ILE A 323 1.78 -7.35 19.90
C ILE A 323 0.50 -7.71 20.66
N HIS A 324 -0.64 -7.22 20.16
CA HIS A 324 -1.97 -7.59 20.67
C HIS A 324 -2.45 -8.88 20.01
N ILE A 325 -2.79 -9.89 20.82
CA ILE A 325 -3.32 -11.18 20.33
C ILE A 325 -4.64 -10.97 19.58
N ASP A 326 -5.49 -10.05 20.04
CA ASP A 326 -6.76 -9.71 19.38
C ASP A 326 -6.55 -9.24 17.94
N THR A 327 -5.50 -8.44 17.68
CA THR A 327 -5.18 -7.94 16.35
C THR A 327 -4.68 -9.05 15.42
N ILE A 328 -3.98 -10.05 15.96
CA ILE A 328 -3.59 -11.26 15.21
C ILE A 328 -4.84 -12.08 14.83
N ILE A 329 -5.83 -12.17 15.72
CA ILE A 329 -7.10 -12.84 15.43
C ILE A 329 -7.88 -12.07 14.35
N GLU A 330 -7.90 -10.74 14.41
CA GLU A 330 -8.55 -9.87 13.41
C GLU A 330 -7.88 -9.87 12.02
N LEU A 331 -6.62 -10.34 11.92
CA LEU A 331 -5.85 -10.37 10.68
C LEU A 331 -6.57 -11.13 9.55
N GLY A 332 -7.30 -12.18 9.92
CA GLY A 332 -8.00 -13.07 9.01
C GLY A 332 -7.05 -14.01 8.26
N TRP A 333 -7.49 -15.26 8.08
CA TRP A 333 -6.66 -16.33 7.51
C TRP A 333 -6.14 -16.01 6.10
N LYS A 334 -6.89 -15.24 5.29
CA LYS A 334 -6.48 -14.87 3.93
C LYS A 334 -5.20 -14.02 3.92
N ALA A 335 -5.10 -13.03 4.80
CA ALA A 335 -3.91 -12.18 4.91
C ALA A 335 -2.72 -12.98 5.47
N VAL A 336 -2.98 -13.91 6.40
CA VAL A 336 -1.96 -14.85 6.91
C VAL A 336 -1.41 -15.72 5.76
N VAL A 337 -2.26 -16.33 4.94
CA VAL A 337 -1.80 -17.16 3.81
C VAL A 337 -1.01 -16.34 2.80
N ALA A 338 -1.49 -15.13 2.45
CA ALA A 338 -0.79 -14.28 1.50
C ALA A 338 0.56 -13.78 2.02
N GLY A 339 0.62 -13.28 3.26
CA GLY A 339 1.88 -12.88 3.90
C GLY A 339 2.82 -14.07 4.15
N GLY A 340 2.26 -15.25 4.45
CA GLY A 340 3.02 -16.47 4.69
C GLY A 340 3.68 -16.99 3.44
N MET A 341 3.00 -16.93 2.29
CA MET A 341 3.62 -17.26 1.01
C MET A 341 4.80 -16.32 0.68
N ALA A 342 4.70 -15.04 1.05
CA ALA A 342 5.81 -14.10 0.91
C ALA A 342 7.00 -14.51 1.78
N ALA A 343 6.75 -14.68 3.09
CA ALA A 343 7.77 -15.00 4.08
C ALA A 343 8.44 -16.35 3.80
N LEU A 344 7.66 -17.39 3.51
CA LEU A 344 8.15 -18.72 3.16
C LEU A 344 8.87 -18.71 1.80
N GLY A 345 8.41 -17.90 0.84
CA GLY A 345 9.08 -17.74 -0.45
C GLY A 345 10.48 -17.15 -0.31
N VAL A 346 10.64 -16.06 0.46
CA VAL A 346 11.96 -15.50 0.76
C VAL A 346 12.80 -16.49 1.55
N ALA A 347 12.25 -17.05 2.64
CA ALA A 347 12.98 -17.97 3.51
C ALA A 347 13.45 -19.23 2.79
N GLY A 348 12.57 -19.88 2.03
CA GLY A 348 12.88 -21.10 1.29
C GLY A 348 13.86 -20.86 0.15
N LEU A 349 13.63 -19.84 -0.69
CA LEU A 349 14.51 -19.60 -1.83
C LEU A 349 15.90 -19.11 -1.41
N SER A 350 15.98 -18.22 -0.41
CA SER A 350 17.27 -17.80 0.14
C SER A 350 18.02 -18.96 0.78
N LEU A 351 17.34 -19.85 1.52
CA LEU A 351 17.94 -21.04 2.10
C LEU A 351 18.50 -21.99 1.03
N ILE A 352 17.72 -22.32 0.00
CA ILE A 352 18.14 -23.20 -1.10
C ILE A 352 19.40 -22.66 -1.77
N MET A 353 19.41 -21.37 -2.08
CA MET A 353 20.57 -20.74 -2.72
C MET A 353 21.78 -20.70 -1.78
N LEU A 354 21.57 -20.38 -0.50
CA LEU A 354 22.62 -20.26 0.51
C LEU A 354 23.28 -21.61 0.80
N VAL A 355 22.50 -22.69 0.88
CA VAL A 355 23.02 -24.07 0.97
C VAL A 355 23.85 -24.42 -0.27
N GLY A 356 23.40 -24.04 -1.47
CA GLY A 356 24.18 -24.26 -2.70
C GLY A 356 25.51 -23.50 -2.71
N PHE A 357 25.54 -22.27 -2.19
CA PHE A 357 26.78 -21.52 -2.02
C PHE A 357 27.70 -22.14 -0.95
N ALA A 358 27.15 -22.61 0.16
CA ALA A 358 27.90 -23.27 1.24
C ALA A 358 28.54 -24.60 0.80
N HIS A 359 28.09 -25.19 -0.31
CA HIS A 359 28.66 -26.41 -0.91
C HIS A 359 29.51 -26.12 -2.17
N ASP A 360 30.03 -24.90 -2.31
CA ASP A 360 30.86 -24.47 -3.46
C ASP A 360 30.18 -24.69 -4.82
N ALA A 361 28.85 -24.60 -4.88
CA ALA A 361 28.05 -24.83 -6.08
C ALA A 361 27.28 -23.58 -6.54
N PRO A 362 27.95 -22.43 -6.77
CA PRO A 362 27.30 -21.15 -7.05
C PRO A 362 26.42 -21.17 -8.31
N THR A 363 26.79 -21.96 -9.31
CA THR A 363 26.00 -22.15 -10.54
C THR A 363 24.65 -22.82 -10.25
N THR A 364 24.64 -23.82 -9.37
CA THR A 364 23.40 -24.50 -8.96
C THR A 364 22.49 -23.57 -8.16
N SER A 365 23.07 -22.73 -7.30
CA SER A 365 22.33 -21.69 -6.56
C SER A 365 21.65 -20.70 -7.50
N VAL A 366 22.35 -20.22 -8.52
CA VAL A 366 21.79 -19.29 -9.52
C VAL A 366 20.71 -19.97 -10.37
N LEU A 367 20.89 -21.25 -10.72
CA LEU A 367 19.85 -22.02 -11.43
C LEU A 367 18.60 -22.22 -10.58
N ALA A 368 18.75 -22.50 -9.28
CA ALA A 368 17.62 -22.59 -8.36
C ALA A 368 16.90 -21.25 -8.20
N GLY A 369 17.67 -20.16 -8.03
CA GLY A 369 17.17 -18.78 -7.98
C GLY A 369 16.36 -18.40 -9.22
N SER A 370 16.94 -18.61 -10.41
CA SER A 370 16.30 -18.30 -11.68
C SER A 370 15.07 -19.17 -11.97
N SER A 371 15.10 -20.45 -11.60
CA SER A 371 13.95 -21.35 -11.72
C SER A 371 12.80 -20.94 -10.80
N GLY A 372 13.11 -20.60 -9.54
CA GLY A 372 12.11 -20.10 -8.58
C GLY A 372 11.48 -18.78 -9.04
N LEU A 373 12.30 -17.86 -9.55
CA LEU A 373 11.81 -16.60 -10.11
C LEU A 373 10.94 -16.82 -11.36
N LEU A 374 11.38 -17.65 -12.30
CA LEU A 374 10.62 -17.95 -13.52
C LEU A 374 9.28 -18.60 -13.18
N MET A 375 9.27 -19.59 -12.29
CA MET A 375 8.06 -20.28 -11.87
C MET A 375 7.07 -19.34 -11.19
N SER A 376 7.53 -18.52 -10.24
CA SER A 376 6.68 -17.55 -9.55
C SER A 376 6.13 -16.49 -10.50
N TYR A 377 6.93 -16.02 -11.44
CA TYR A 377 6.49 -15.08 -12.49
C TYR A 377 5.45 -15.70 -13.44
N LEU A 378 5.65 -16.94 -13.90
CA LEU A 378 4.68 -17.64 -14.75
C LEU A 378 3.36 -17.86 -14.02
N LEU A 379 3.40 -18.27 -12.75
CA LEU A 379 2.22 -18.39 -11.91
C LEU A 379 1.49 -17.05 -11.77
N TYR A 380 2.24 -15.97 -11.52
CA TYR A 380 1.69 -14.62 -11.47
C TYR A 380 1.00 -14.23 -12.77
N ARG A 381 1.66 -14.40 -13.93
CA ARG A 381 1.10 -14.13 -15.26
C ARG A 381 -0.19 -14.90 -15.52
N VAL A 382 -0.23 -16.18 -15.20
CA VAL A 382 -1.42 -17.03 -15.39
C VAL A 382 -2.56 -16.59 -14.47
N THR A 383 -2.26 -16.16 -13.24
CA THR A 383 -3.30 -15.66 -12.33
C THR A 383 -3.76 -14.23 -12.64
N ALA A 384 -2.86 -13.38 -13.13
CA ALA A 384 -3.15 -11.97 -13.39
C ALA A 384 -3.82 -11.72 -14.76
N SER A 385 -3.81 -12.71 -15.66
CA SER A 385 -4.37 -12.60 -17.01
C SER A 385 -5.67 -13.39 -17.16
N GLY A 386 -6.69 -12.76 -17.74
CA GLY A 386 -7.90 -13.42 -18.27
C GLY A 386 -9.08 -13.58 -17.32
N LYS A 387 -10.08 -14.39 -17.75
CA LYS A 387 -11.37 -14.65 -17.07
C LYS A 387 -11.25 -15.01 -15.58
N ALA A 388 -10.17 -15.68 -15.18
CA ALA A 388 -9.97 -16.08 -13.79
C ALA A 388 -9.82 -14.86 -12.85
N ALA A 389 -9.17 -13.80 -13.34
CA ALA A 389 -8.91 -12.60 -12.54
C ALA A 389 -10.16 -11.77 -12.28
N HIS A 390 -11.08 -11.76 -13.24
CA HIS A 390 -12.34 -11.04 -13.15
C HIS A 390 -13.49 -11.91 -12.63
N ARG A 391 -13.27 -13.22 -12.41
CA ARG A 391 -14.32 -14.18 -12.01
C ARG A 391 -15.12 -13.74 -10.77
N PRO A 392 -14.50 -13.19 -9.69
CA PRO A 392 -15.26 -12.70 -8.54
C PRO A 392 -16.15 -11.50 -8.88
N LEU A 393 -15.65 -10.58 -9.70
CA LEU A 393 -16.39 -9.39 -10.14
C LEU A 393 -17.53 -9.75 -11.10
N LEU A 394 -17.27 -10.62 -12.07
CA LEU A 394 -18.27 -11.16 -12.99
C LEU A 394 -19.37 -11.92 -12.25
N LYS A 395 -19.04 -12.63 -11.16
CA LYS A 395 -20.03 -13.28 -10.31
C LYS A 395 -20.89 -12.24 -9.58
N ARG A 396 -20.28 -11.22 -8.98
CA ARG A 396 -21.00 -10.12 -8.31
C ARG A 396 -21.94 -9.37 -9.26
N LEU A 397 -21.48 -9.07 -10.47
CA LEU A 397 -22.30 -8.42 -11.50
C LEU A 397 -23.55 -9.25 -11.85
N LYS A 398 -23.41 -10.59 -11.91
CA LYS A 398 -24.54 -11.51 -12.14
C LYS A 398 -25.49 -11.59 -10.94
N GLU A 399 -24.98 -11.45 -9.72
CA GLU A 399 -25.75 -11.50 -8.48
C GLU A 399 -26.47 -10.17 -8.17
N GLY A 400 -26.22 -9.10 -8.94
CA GLY A 400 -26.84 -7.79 -8.70
C GLY A 400 -26.20 -7.02 -7.53
N ALA A 401 -24.99 -7.38 -7.13
CA ALA A 401 -24.32 -6.76 -5.99
C ALA A 401 -23.84 -5.33 -6.30
N PRO A 402 -23.85 -4.39 -5.34
CA PRO A 402 -23.36 -3.04 -5.56
C PRO A 402 -21.87 -3.05 -5.96
N LEU A 403 -21.49 -2.18 -6.88
CA LEU A 403 -20.17 -2.03 -7.49
C LEU A 403 -19.63 -0.62 -7.23
N SER A 404 -18.37 -0.53 -6.84
CA SER A 404 -17.64 0.75 -6.81
C SER A 404 -17.29 1.24 -8.22
N ILE A 405 -16.90 2.52 -8.38
CA ILE A 405 -16.45 3.06 -9.68
C ILE A 405 -15.27 2.26 -10.20
N ARG A 406 -14.32 1.94 -9.33
CA ARG A 406 -13.15 1.13 -9.73
C ARG A 406 -13.55 -0.26 -10.23
N GLU A 407 -14.50 -0.91 -9.57
CA GLU A 407 -14.98 -2.24 -9.97
C GLU A 407 -15.75 -2.18 -11.30
N ALA A 408 -16.54 -1.12 -11.49
CA ALA A 408 -17.21 -0.86 -12.75
C ALA A 408 -16.20 -0.65 -13.89
N VAL A 409 -15.18 0.19 -13.70
CA VAL A 409 -14.11 0.40 -14.69
C VAL A 409 -13.39 -0.91 -15.02
N THR A 410 -12.99 -1.71 -14.02
CA THR A 410 -12.36 -3.01 -14.28
C THR A 410 -13.27 -3.98 -15.06
N LEU A 411 -14.59 -3.93 -14.86
CA LEU A 411 -15.53 -4.73 -15.65
C LEU A 411 -15.67 -4.19 -17.08
N LEU A 412 -15.71 -2.87 -17.26
CA LEU A 412 -15.73 -2.23 -18.57
C LEU A 412 -14.47 -2.57 -19.37
N GLU A 413 -13.28 -2.40 -18.79
CA GLU A 413 -11.99 -2.79 -19.38
C GLU A 413 -11.98 -4.26 -19.80
N TYR A 414 -12.37 -5.16 -18.88
CA TYR A 414 -12.41 -6.60 -19.20
C TYR A 414 -13.38 -6.91 -20.36
N HIS A 415 -14.54 -6.26 -20.42
CA HIS A 415 -15.49 -6.49 -21.49
C HIS A 415 -15.05 -5.86 -22.81
N ASP A 416 -14.35 -4.74 -22.76
CA ASP A 416 -13.75 -4.03 -23.90
C ASP A 416 -12.62 -4.84 -24.54
N GLU A 417 -11.69 -5.38 -23.73
CA GLU A 417 -10.61 -6.27 -24.18
C GLU A 417 -11.13 -7.55 -24.86
N GLN A 418 -12.34 -8.00 -24.48
CA GLN A 418 -12.97 -9.21 -25.02
C GLN A 418 -13.93 -8.92 -26.18
N ASP A 419 -14.04 -7.67 -26.62
CA ASP A 419 -15.01 -7.20 -27.63
C ASP A 419 -16.45 -7.68 -27.31
N SER A 420 -16.82 -7.56 -26.03
CA SER A 420 -18.05 -8.15 -25.46
C SER A 420 -18.92 -7.12 -24.73
N LEU A 421 -18.63 -5.84 -24.90
CA LEU A 421 -19.31 -4.74 -24.26
C LEU A 421 -20.66 -4.44 -24.96
N LYS A 422 -21.73 -5.09 -24.47
CA LYS A 422 -23.10 -4.96 -25.00
C LYS A 422 -23.95 -4.02 -24.14
N PRO A 423 -25.08 -3.50 -24.67
CA PRO A 423 -26.03 -2.69 -23.90
C PRO A 423 -26.43 -3.26 -22.55
N ALA A 424 -26.82 -4.52 -22.52
CA ALA A 424 -27.19 -5.18 -21.27
C ALA A 424 -26.06 -5.18 -20.22
N THR A 425 -24.79 -5.21 -20.65
CA THR A 425 -23.63 -5.26 -19.76
C THR A 425 -23.38 -3.91 -19.09
N TYR A 426 -23.24 -2.83 -19.86
CA TYR A 426 -23.00 -1.51 -19.26
C TYR A 426 -24.21 -1.01 -18.47
N THR A 427 -25.44 -1.37 -18.88
CA THR A 427 -26.65 -1.06 -18.10
C THR A 427 -26.65 -1.78 -16.76
N ALA A 428 -26.25 -3.06 -16.73
CA ALA A 428 -26.13 -3.80 -15.47
C ALA A 428 -25.06 -3.21 -14.55
N ILE A 429 -23.92 -2.79 -15.11
CA ILE A 429 -22.83 -2.14 -14.38
C ILE A 429 -23.32 -0.82 -13.78
N LEU A 430 -23.92 0.07 -14.57
CA LEU A 430 -24.42 1.36 -14.09
C LEU A 430 -25.52 1.21 -13.04
N ARG A 431 -26.48 0.30 -13.27
CA ARG A 431 -27.54 0.03 -12.28
C ARG A 431 -26.97 -0.35 -10.92
N GLN A 432 -25.92 -1.17 -10.93
CA GLN A 432 -25.21 -1.63 -9.73
C GLN A 432 -24.15 -0.64 -9.23
N LEU A 433 -23.95 0.52 -9.86
CA LEU A 433 -22.94 1.48 -9.47
C LEU A 433 -23.33 2.21 -8.18
N TYR A 434 -22.54 2.02 -7.13
CA TYR A 434 -22.61 2.72 -5.84
C TYR A 434 -21.17 3.09 -5.45
N PRO A 435 -20.72 4.32 -5.77
CA PRO A 435 -19.34 4.75 -5.52
C PRO A 435 -18.93 4.54 -4.05
N ALA A 436 -17.72 4.04 -3.84
CA ALA A 436 -17.17 3.89 -2.50
C ALA A 436 -16.67 5.24 -1.95
N ILE A 437 -16.50 5.32 -0.62
CA ILE A 437 -15.98 6.52 0.05
C ILE A 437 -14.67 6.97 -0.60
N GLY A 438 -14.64 8.24 -1.04
CA GLY A 438 -13.47 8.89 -1.67
C GLY A 438 -13.36 8.70 -3.18
N GLU A 439 -14.21 7.89 -3.83
CA GLU A 439 -14.13 7.71 -5.29
C GLU A 439 -14.63 8.93 -6.09
N LEU A 440 -15.52 9.73 -5.51
CA LEU A 440 -16.03 10.96 -6.11
C LEU A 440 -15.19 12.20 -5.73
N GLN A 441 -14.20 12.06 -4.85
CA GLN A 441 -13.37 13.18 -4.40
C GLN A 441 -12.65 13.89 -5.55
N PRO A 442 -12.06 13.19 -6.56
CA PRO A 442 -11.41 13.87 -7.68
C PRO A 442 -12.40 14.75 -8.48
N LEU A 443 -13.63 14.30 -8.67
CA LEU A 443 -14.67 15.08 -9.34
C LEU A 443 -15.08 16.33 -8.52
N ARG A 444 -14.93 16.29 -7.19
CA ARG A 444 -15.22 17.40 -6.28
C ARG A 444 -14.09 18.40 -6.09
N GLU A 445 -12.87 18.07 -6.49
CA GLU A 445 -11.70 18.93 -6.28
C GLU A 445 -11.32 19.76 -7.51
N GLY A 446 -11.81 19.42 -8.71
CA GLY A 446 -11.50 20.15 -9.94
C GLY A 446 -12.06 21.58 -10.02
N GLU A 447 -11.75 22.33 -11.09
CA GLU A 447 -12.33 23.67 -11.30
C GLU A 447 -13.74 23.59 -11.91
N LEU A 448 -14.68 24.45 -11.48
CA LEU A 448 -16.01 24.53 -12.10
C LEU A 448 -15.93 25.26 -13.43
N LEU A 449 -16.46 24.66 -14.50
CA LEU A 449 -16.44 25.24 -15.84
C LEU A 449 -17.54 26.32 -15.96
N PRO A 450 -17.18 27.61 -16.16
CA PRO A 450 -18.16 28.64 -16.51
C PRO A 450 -18.66 28.45 -17.96
N PRO A 451 -19.88 28.91 -18.30
CA PRO A 451 -20.85 29.60 -17.45
C PRO A 451 -21.79 28.65 -16.67
N ILE A 452 -21.82 27.36 -17.02
CA ILE A 452 -22.79 26.37 -16.55
C ILE A 452 -22.53 25.95 -15.08
N ARG A 453 -21.31 26.13 -14.59
CA ARG A 453 -20.86 25.75 -13.23
C ARG A 453 -21.02 24.25 -12.96
N TYR A 454 -20.45 23.45 -13.84
CA TYR A 454 -20.37 21.99 -13.71
C TYR A 454 -18.92 21.51 -13.82
N ARG A 455 -18.69 20.25 -13.48
CA ARG A 455 -17.42 19.54 -13.67
C ARG A 455 -17.68 18.23 -14.38
N ARG A 456 -16.73 17.82 -15.20
CA ARG A 456 -16.74 16.54 -15.90
C ARG A 456 -15.43 15.81 -15.60
N LEU A 457 -15.52 14.52 -15.33
CA LEU A 457 -14.36 13.67 -15.10
C LEU A 457 -14.52 12.34 -15.83
N ILE A 458 -13.60 12.03 -16.73
CA ILE A 458 -13.58 10.74 -17.43
C ILE A 458 -12.88 9.70 -16.53
N TYR A 459 -13.63 8.68 -16.10
CA TYR A 459 -13.12 7.56 -15.30
C TYR A 459 -12.54 6.44 -16.15
N TRP A 460 -13.03 6.26 -17.38
CA TRP A 460 -12.60 5.22 -18.30
C TRP A 460 -12.97 5.56 -19.74
N GLU A 461 -12.13 5.15 -20.68
CA GLU A 461 -12.37 5.21 -22.12
C GLU A 461 -12.08 3.85 -22.75
N SER A 462 -12.96 3.44 -23.66
CA SER A 462 -12.80 2.25 -24.48
C SER A 462 -11.65 2.43 -25.46
N GLN A 463 -10.84 1.38 -25.59
CA GLN A 463 -9.81 1.30 -26.62
C GLN A 463 -10.38 0.81 -27.96
N SER A 464 -11.58 0.22 -27.96
CA SER A 464 -12.16 -0.47 -29.11
C SER A 464 -13.28 0.30 -29.82
N ASN A 465 -14.07 1.09 -29.08
CA ASN A 465 -15.35 1.61 -29.56
C ASN A 465 -15.65 3.06 -29.17
N ASN A 466 -14.67 3.81 -28.68
CA ASN A 466 -14.82 5.21 -28.22
C ASN A 466 -15.87 5.44 -27.12
N GLY A 467 -16.38 4.40 -26.47
CA GLY A 467 -17.23 4.57 -25.29
C GLY A 467 -16.46 5.12 -24.10
N SER A 468 -17.14 5.80 -23.18
CA SER A 468 -16.51 6.36 -21.97
C SER A 468 -17.42 6.31 -20.75
N LEU A 469 -16.83 6.21 -19.56
CA LEU A 469 -17.51 6.36 -18.28
C LEU A 469 -17.11 7.70 -17.68
N VAL A 470 -18.08 8.55 -17.41
CA VAL A 470 -17.87 9.96 -17.07
C VAL A 470 -18.71 10.35 -15.87
N GLY A 471 -18.11 10.96 -14.86
CA GLY A 471 -18.86 11.63 -13.80
C GLY A 471 -19.12 13.08 -14.15
N VAL A 472 -20.33 13.56 -13.87
CA VAL A 472 -20.67 14.97 -13.96
C VAL A 472 -21.12 15.47 -12.59
N LEU A 473 -20.53 16.58 -12.16
CA LEU A 473 -20.94 17.28 -10.94
C LEU A 473 -21.55 18.60 -11.33
N TRP A 474 -22.74 18.86 -10.80
CA TRP A 474 -23.51 20.08 -10.97
C TRP A 474 -23.47 20.85 -9.65
N ALA A 475 -22.90 22.06 -9.65
CA ALA A 475 -22.94 22.91 -8.46
C ALA A 475 -24.40 23.32 -8.15
N PRO A 476 -24.72 23.79 -6.93
CA PRO A 476 -26.05 24.29 -6.61
C PRO A 476 -26.50 25.38 -7.60
N GLY A 477 -27.68 25.18 -8.20
CA GLY A 477 -28.25 26.06 -9.23
C GLY A 477 -27.56 26.00 -10.60
N ALA A 478 -26.66 25.05 -10.84
CA ALA A 478 -26.06 24.84 -12.15
C ALA A 478 -27.11 24.34 -13.16
N GLN A 479 -27.10 24.92 -14.36
CA GLN A 479 -28.03 24.59 -15.44
C GLN A 479 -27.30 24.42 -16.76
N ALA A 480 -27.47 23.26 -17.40
CA ALA A 480 -26.92 22.96 -18.70
C ALA A 480 -27.59 23.82 -19.79
N HIS A 481 -26.89 24.05 -20.90
CA HIS A 481 -27.56 24.46 -22.14
C HIS A 481 -28.46 23.33 -22.66
N ILE A 482 -29.43 23.69 -23.50
CA ILE A 482 -30.25 22.71 -24.20
C ILE A 482 -29.36 22.02 -25.24
N HIS A 483 -29.26 20.69 -25.17
CA HIS A 483 -28.38 19.92 -26.04
C HIS A 483 -28.99 18.58 -26.45
N SER A 484 -28.42 18.02 -27.52
CA SER A 484 -28.59 16.63 -27.94
C SER A 484 -27.24 15.92 -27.96
N HIS A 485 -27.28 14.60 -27.82
CA HIS A 485 -26.09 13.77 -27.72
C HIS A 485 -25.71 13.20 -29.10
N GLY A 486 -24.41 13.11 -29.40
CA GLY A 486 -23.92 12.43 -30.61
C GLY A 486 -23.78 10.92 -30.46
N HIS A 487 -24.10 10.40 -29.28
CA HIS A 487 -23.94 9.00 -28.89
C HIS A 487 -25.15 8.54 -28.07
N ASN A 488 -25.42 7.24 -28.13
CA ASN A 488 -26.33 6.60 -27.19
C ASN A 488 -25.64 6.48 -25.83
N GLY A 489 -26.39 6.51 -24.75
CA GLY A 489 -25.81 6.20 -23.46
C GLY A 489 -26.82 6.18 -22.32
N LEU A 490 -26.25 6.04 -21.13
CA LEU A 490 -27.01 5.82 -19.91
C LEU A 490 -26.38 6.63 -18.79
N GLY A 491 -27.18 7.39 -18.06
CA GLY A 491 -26.79 8.09 -16.86
C GLY A 491 -27.40 7.45 -15.61
N LYS A 492 -26.73 7.59 -14.48
CA LYS A 492 -27.28 7.31 -13.16
C LYS A 492 -27.01 8.47 -12.23
N LEU A 493 -28.05 9.02 -11.62
CA LEU A 493 -27.86 10.00 -10.54
C LEU A 493 -27.35 9.28 -9.29
N ILE A 494 -26.24 9.74 -8.73
CA ILE A 494 -25.62 9.17 -7.54
C ILE A 494 -25.96 9.98 -6.29
N GLU A 495 -25.90 11.31 -6.39
CA GLU A 495 -26.13 12.22 -5.27
C GLU A 495 -26.90 13.48 -5.72
N GLY A 496 -27.57 14.13 -4.78
CA GLY A 496 -28.35 15.35 -5.03
C GLY A 496 -29.68 15.06 -5.74
N ARG A 497 -30.26 16.10 -6.33
CA ARG A 497 -31.47 16.02 -7.16
C ARG A 497 -31.32 16.93 -8.36
N ILE A 498 -31.67 16.42 -9.54
CA ILE A 498 -31.67 17.21 -10.77
C ILE A 498 -33.07 17.23 -11.37
N GLU A 499 -33.42 18.32 -12.03
CA GLU A 499 -34.56 18.39 -12.95
C GLU A 499 -34.05 18.22 -14.37
N MET A 500 -34.68 17.29 -15.10
CA MET A 500 -34.45 17.11 -16.52
C MET A 500 -35.63 17.68 -17.31
N ILE A 501 -35.33 18.59 -18.22
CA ILE A 501 -36.32 19.23 -19.11
C ILE A 501 -36.11 18.66 -20.51
N GLY A 502 -37.12 17.96 -21.02
CA GLY A 502 -37.11 17.34 -22.34
C GLY A 502 -37.82 18.20 -23.38
N PHE A 503 -37.20 18.31 -24.55
CA PHE A 503 -37.68 19.09 -25.69
C PHE A 503 -37.98 18.19 -26.89
N GLU A 504 -38.96 18.59 -27.68
CA GLU A 504 -39.24 18.01 -28.99
C GLU A 504 -39.06 19.07 -30.06
N ARG A 505 -38.43 18.69 -31.17
CA ARG A 505 -38.20 19.58 -32.30
C ARG A 505 -39.48 19.66 -33.13
N THR A 506 -40.08 20.85 -33.16
CA THR A 506 -41.29 21.13 -33.98
C THR A 506 -40.94 21.70 -35.35
N ASP A 507 -39.83 22.42 -35.46
CA ASP A 507 -39.30 22.94 -36.73
C ASP A 507 -37.75 23.04 -36.67
N GLU A 508 -37.09 23.45 -37.76
CA GLU A 508 -35.63 23.53 -37.83
C GLU A 508 -35.02 24.41 -36.74
N GLN A 509 -35.71 25.48 -36.33
CA GLN A 509 -35.28 26.43 -35.31
C GLN A 509 -36.27 26.56 -34.15
N GLN A 510 -37.16 25.58 -33.93
CA GLN A 510 -38.13 25.62 -32.84
C GLN A 510 -38.11 24.35 -31.99
N LEU A 511 -38.07 24.57 -30.67
CA LEU A 511 -38.21 23.51 -29.66
C LEU A 511 -39.45 23.75 -28.81
N THR A 512 -40.17 22.67 -28.48
CA THR A 512 -41.28 22.71 -27.53
C THR A 512 -40.94 21.91 -26.28
N VAL A 513 -41.22 22.46 -25.10
CA VAL A 513 -41.05 21.76 -23.82
C VAL A 513 -42.11 20.66 -23.70
N LYS A 514 -41.68 19.38 -23.64
CA LYS A 514 -42.59 18.23 -23.58
C LYS A 514 -42.58 17.50 -22.25
N ARG A 515 -41.50 17.62 -21.48
CA ARG A 515 -41.35 16.91 -20.22
C ARG A 515 -40.53 17.75 -19.25
N ARG A 516 -40.93 17.76 -17.98
CA ARG A 516 -40.10 18.18 -16.83
C ARG A 516 -40.20 17.06 -15.80
N GLU A 517 -39.05 16.51 -15.41
CA GLU A 517 -38.98 15.36 -14.52
C GLU A 517 -37.90 15.58 -13.46
N GLN A 518 -38.26 15.41 -12.18
CA GLN A 518 -37.27 15.39 -11.11
C GLN A 518 -36.68 13.99 -11.01
N ILE A 519 -35.35 13.93 -11.02
CA ILE A 519 -34.58 12.70 -10.96
C ILE A 519 -33.98 12.58 -9.56
N ASP A 520 -34.32 11.47 -8.91
CA ASP A 520 -33.80 11.12 -7.58
C ASP A 520 -32.58 10.18 -7.67
N PRO A 521 -31.71 10.14 -6.65
CA PRO A 521 -30.57 9.24 -6.61
C PRO A 521 -30.94 7.77 -6.84
N GLY A 522 -30.16 7.08 -7.66
CA GLY A 522 -30.40 5.70 -8.07
C GLY A 522 -31.16 5.56 -9.39
N THR A 523 -31.81 6.61 -9.87
CA THR A 523 -32.58 6.63 -11.12
C THR A 523 -31.66 6.55 -12.32
N LEU A 524 -32.02 5.70 -13.30
CA LEU A 524 -31.33 5.57 -14.57
C LEU A 524 -31.98 6.48 -15.62
N MET A 525 -31.15 7.12 -16.42
CA MET A 525 -31.53 8.06 -17.47
C MET A 525 -30.98 7.55 -18.79
N GLU A 526 -31.84 7.25 -19.76
CA GLU A 526 -31.41 6.85 -21.10
C GLU A 526 -31.41 8.05 -22.03
N PHE A 527 -30.36 8.17 -22.84
CA PHE A 527 -30.29 9.17 -23.90
C PHE A 527 -29.91 8.50 -25.22
N THR A 528 -30.72 8.78 -26.24
CA THR A 528 -30.56 8.31 -27.62
C THR A 528 -29.97 9.43 -28.46
N ALA A 529 -28.99 9.07 -29.30
CA ALA A 529 -28.27 10.01 -30.14
C ALA A 529 -29.22 10.78 -31.07
N GLY A 530 -29.10 12.12 -31.10
CA GLY A 530 -29.96 13.02 -31.88
C GLY A 530 -31.40 13.18 -31.39
N ASP A 531 -32.04 12.10 -30.91
CA ASP A 531 -33.45 12.09 -30.52
C ASP A 531 -33.72 12.72 -29.15
N THR A 532 -32.77 12.59 -28.22
CA THR A 532 -32.96 13.08 -26.85
C THR A 532 -32.42 14.49 -26.71
N ILE A 533 -33.29 15.49 -26.93
CA ILE A 533 -32.98 16.91 -26.68
C ILE A 533 -33.40 17.26 -25.26
N HIS A 534 -32.46 17.67 -24.41
CA HIS A 534 -32.76 18.00 -23.02
C HIS A 534 -31.83 19.06 -22.43
N ALA A 535 -32.23 19.55 -21.26
CA ALA A 535 -31.40 20.33 -20.36
C ALA A 535 -31.51 19.77 -18.93
N VAL A 536 -30.45 19.95 -18.16
CA VAL A 536 -30.34 19.48 -16.77
C VAL A 536 -30.16 20.68 -15.85
N HIS A 537 -30.91 20.71 -14.75
CA HIS A 537 -30.80 21.73 -13.72
C HIS A 537 -30.61 21.07 -12.35
N ASN A 538 -29.57 21.44 -11.60
CA ASN A 538 -29.45 21.04 -10.20
C ASN A 538 -30.41 21.82 -9.30
N VAL A 539 -31.46 21.13 -8.84
CA VAL A 539 -32.50 21.68 -7.95
C VAL A 539 -32.21 21.45 -6.46
N SER A 540 -31.07 20.85 -6.12
CA SER A 540 -30.66 20.61 -4.74
C SER A 540 -29.80 21.74 -4.16
N GLU A 541 -29.85 21.91 -2.84
CA GLU A 541 -29.01 22.89 -2.11
C GLU A 541 -27.52 22.50 -2.08
N SER A 542 -27.21 21.25 -2.44
CA SER A 542 -25.86 20.69 -2.50
C SER A 542 -25.45 20.36 -3.93
N ASP A 543 -24.20 19.95 -4.12
CA ASP A 543 -23.77 19.38 -5.39
C ASP A 543 -24.64 18.16 -5.76
N ALA A 544 -25.05 18.08 -7.02
CA ALA A 544 -25.65 16.88 -7.60
C ALA A 544 -24.60 16.18 -8.48
N ILE A 545 -24.51 14.86 -8.37
CA ILE A 545 -23.52 14.07 -9.12
C ILE A 545 -24.23 12.94 -9.84
N ASP A 546 -24.05 12.88 -11.16
CA ASP A 546 -24.41 11.74 -11.99
C ASP A 546 -23.16 11.06 -12.56
N VAL A 547 -23.33 9.81 -12.98
CA VAL A 547 -22.31 9.06 -13.72
C VAL A 547 -22.92 8.51 -14.99
N HIS A 548 -22.34 8.88 -16.11
CA HIS A 548 -22.77 8.58 -17.46
C HIS A 548 -21.84 7.57 -18.12
N TYR A 549 -22.43 6.57 -18.77
CA TYR A 549 -21.77 5.79 -19.79
C TYR A 549 -22.18 6.35 -21.15
N TYR A 550 -21.22 6.88 -21.88
CA TYR A 550 -21.36 7.29 -23.27
C TYR A 550 -20.93 6.12 -24.17
N GLY A 551 -21.81 5.69 -25.06
CA GLY A 551 -21.51 4.66 -26.05
C GLY A 551 -20.67 5.19 -27.21
N PRO A 552 -20.44 4.36 -28.25
CA PRO A 552 -19.76 4.80 -29.46
C PRO A 552 -20.46 6.01 -30.07
N GLU A 553 -19.68 6.96 -30.60
CA GLU A 553 -20.23 8.05 -31.41
C GLU A 553 -21.02 7.46 -32.59
N ASP A 554 -22.29 7.86 -32.70
CA ASP A 554 -23.08 7.63 -33.89
C ASP A 554 -22.79 8.76 -34.90
N LYS A 555 -23.22 8.61 -36.15
CA LYS A 555 -23.03 9.62 -37.20
C LYS A 555 -23.74 10.95 -36.90
N SER A 556 -24.64 10.97 -35.91
CA SER A 556 -25.29 12.18 -35.43
C SER A 556 -24.30 13.06 -34.66
N LYS A 557 -24.17 14.32 -35.04
CA LYS A 557 -23.42 15.30 -34.24
C LYS A 557 -24.25 15.71 -33.03
N GLY A 558 -23.62 15.82 -31.86
CA GLY A 558 -24.23 16.52 -30.72
C GLY A 558 -24.51 17.97 -31.09
N LEU A 559 -25.71 18.46 -30.79
CA LEU A 559 -26.15 19.81 -31.13
C LEU A 559 -26.48 20.59 -29.86
N ARG A 560 -26.15 21.87 -29.88
CA ARG A 560 -26.50 22.84 -28.85
C ARG A 560 -27.57 23.77 -29.40
N TYR A 561 -28.54 24.10 -28.56
CA TYR A 561 -29.70 24.91 -28.89
C TYR A 561 -29.73 26.13 -27.96
N ASP A 562 -29.31 27.27 -28.47
CA ASP A 562 -29.28 28.51 -27.70
C ASP A 562 -30.60 29.27 -27.85
N TRP A 563 -31.29 29.47 -26.74
CA TRP A 563 -32.51 30.27 -26.63
C TRP A 563 -32.26 31.37 -25.60
N ASN A 564 -32.16 32.62 -26.08
CA ASN A 564 -31.88 33.82 -25.28
C ASN A 564 -30.44 33.90 -24.69
N GLU A 565 -29.97 35.11 -24.35
CA GLU A 565 -28.60 35.35 -23.84
C GLU A 565 -28.38 34.83 -22.41
N HIS A 566 -29.45 34.62 -21.63
CA HIS A 566 -29.38 34.31 -20.20
C HIS A 566 -29.83 32.88 -19.83
N CYS A 567 -30.30 32.07 -20.79
CA CYS A 567 -30.70 30.65 -20.67
C CYS A 567 -31.28 30.24 -19.30
N ARG A 568 -32.37 30.86 -18.83
CA ARG A 568 -33.00 30.48 -17.55
C ARG A 568 -34.08 29.42 -17.77
N LEU A 569 -33.74 28.17 -17.51
CA LEU A 569 -34.62 27.01 -17.72
C LEU A 569 -35.89 27.05 -16.84
N ASP A 570 -35.83 27.77 -15.72
CA ASP A 570 -36.93 27.92 -14.76
C ASP A 570 -38.12 28.70 -15.35
N GLU A 571 -37.88 29.51 -16.38
CA GLU A 571 -38.88 30.38 -16.98
C GLU A 571 -39.75 29.66 -18.03
N LEU A 572 -39.32 28.47 -18.48
CA LEU A 572 -39.98 27.71 -19.54
C LEU A 572 -41.16 26.87 -19.05
N ALA A 573 -42.37 27.21 -19.46
CA ALA A 573 -43.56 26.43 -19.12
C ALA A 573 -43.69 25.16 -19.98
N MET A 574 -44.38 24.15 -19.44
CA MET A 574 -44.75 22.97 -20.22
C MET A 574 -45.59 23.37 -21.44
N GLY A 575 -45.22 22.86 -22.62
CA GLY A 575 -45.87 23.19 -23.89
C GLY A 575 -45.44 24.53 -24.51
N GLU A 576 -44.54 25.28 -23.87
CA GLU A 576 -43.98 26.50 -24.44
C GLU A 576 -43.07 26.18 -25.63
N CYS A 577 -43.20 26.97 -26.69
CA CYS A 577 -42.40 26.87 -27.90
C CYS A 577 -41.39 28.02 -27.94
N VAL A 578 -40.14 27.69 -28.26
CA VAL A 578 -39.03 28.64 -28.26
C VAL A 578 -38.22 28.59 -29.53
N ASP A 579 -37.87 29.77 -30.05
CA ASP A 579 -36.95 29.91 -31.17
C ASP A 579 -35.49 29.72 -30.69
N VAL A 580 -34.74 28.87 -31.38
CA VAL A 580 -33.37 28.47 -31.01
C VAL A 580 -32.38 28.68 -32.13
N ARG A 581 -31.15 29.05 -31.78
CA ARG A 581 -30.00 28.95 -32.68
C ARG A 581 -29.31 27.61 -32.46
N VAL A 582 -29.18 26.84 -33.52
CA VAL A 582 -28.53 25.53 -33.48
C VAL A 582 -27.06 25.67 -33.81
N SER A 583 -26.20 25.18 -32.92
CA SER A 583 -24.76 25.06 -33.11
C SER A 583 -24.29 23.63 -32.84
N GLN A 584 -23.08 23.27 -33.26
CA GLN A 584 -22.51 21.99 -32.87
C GLN A 584 -22.11 22.07 -31.39
N ASP A 585 -22.54 21.09 -30.59
CA ASP A 585 -22.14 21.04 -29.19
C ASP A 585 -20.71 20.54 -29.09
N VAL A 586 -19.80 21.43 -28.69
CA VAL A 586 -18.40 21.11 -28.44
C VAL A 586 -18.19 21.35 -26.95
N LEU A 587 -18.42 20.31 -26.16
CA LEU A 587 -18.15 20.37 -24.73
C LEU A 587 -16.63 20.38 -24.50
N PRO A 588 -16.12 21.22 -23.59
CA PRO A 588 -14.72 21.14 -23.17
C PRO A 588 -14.45 19.75 -22.58
N GLU A 589 -13.52 19.00 -23.17
CA GLU A 589 -13.01 17.80 -22.53
C GLU A 589 -12.02 18.21 -21.46
N THR A 590 -12.38 18.00 -20.19
CA THR A 590 -11.41 18.05 -19.10
C THR A 590 -10.98 16.63 -18.79
N ARG A 591 -9.79 16.24 -19.25
CA ARG A 591 -9.21 14.96 -18.88
C ARG A 591 -8.56 15.09 -17.53
N LEU A 592 -8.42 13.97 -16.84
CA LEU A 592 -7.55 13.88 -15.67
C LEU A 592 -6.14 14.45 -15.96
N GLU A 593 -5.69 14.42 -17.22
CA GLU A 593 -4.37 14.96 -17.64
C GLU A 593 -4.35 16.50 -17.69
N ASP A 594 -5.49 17.15 -17.94
CA ASP A 594 -5.58 18.57 -18.25
C ASP A 594 -5.80 19.44 -16.99
N GLN A 595 -6.21 18.85 -15.86
CA GLN A 595 -6.28 19.56 -14.57
C GLN A 595 -4.94 19.60 -13.82
N GLU A 596 -3.88 19.06 -14.41
CA GLU A 596 -2.52 19.07 -13.83
C GLU A 596 -1.61 20.16 -14.46
N SER A 597 -2.16 21.09 -15.28
CA SER A 597 -1.36 22.12 -15.99
C SER A 597 -1.48 23.57 -15.49
N ASP A 598 -2.25 23.87 -14.43
CA ASP A 598 -2.31 25.21 -13.81
C ASP A 598 -2.03 25.19 -12.30
#